data_AF-A0AAV5ABF0-F1
#
_entry.id   AF-A0AAV5ABF0-F1
#
_cell.length_a   1.000
_cell.length_b   1.000
_cell.length_c   1.000
_cell.angle_alpha   90.00
_cell.angle_beta   90.00
_cell.angle_gamma   90.00
#
_symmetry.space_group_name_H-M   'P 1'
#
loop_
_entity.id
_entity.type
_entity.pdbx_description
1 polymer ?
#
loop_
_entity_poly.entity_id
_entity_poly.type
_entity_poly.pdbx_seq_one_letter_code
_entity_poly.pdbx_strand_id
1 'polypeptide(L)'
;MSSKGHMHWAMLLHNEMQRQGRLKALTWDDQVAGPTHNAVWTCSALINEIEYGRGMAPNRQAARDEAARQALQAIQEELMGNAIAAGGLGAAGRLLSDVDRRRLWA
;
A
#
# COMPACT_ATOMS: atom_id res chain seq x y z
N MET A 1 11.41 0.19 -30.54
CA MET A 1 10.77 0.87 -29.41
C MET A 1 10.31 -0.18 -28.41
N SER A 2 11.16 -0.57 -27.47
CA SER A 2 10.79 -1.53 -26.42
C SER A 2 10.10 -0.73 -25.31
N SER A 3 8.77 -0.76 -25.32
CA SER A 3 7.95 -0.32 -24.19
C SER A 3 8.45 -1.05 -22.95
N LYS A 4 9.13 -0.34 -22.04
CA LYS A 4 9.43 -0.85 -20.72
C LYS A 4 8.11 -1.38 -20.18
N GLY A 5 8.01 -2.70 -20.05
CA GLY A 5 6.91 -3.35 -19.36
C GLY A 5 7.02 -2.93 -17.90
N HIS A 6 6.54 -1.73 -17.59
CA HIS A 6 6.32 -1.31 -16.22
C HIS A 6 5.33 -2.32 -15.67
N MET A 7 5.78 -3.18 -14.78
CA MET A 7 4.87 -4.12 -14.12
C MET A 7 3.97 -3.27 -13.24
N HIS A 8 2.70 -3.09 -13.63
CA HIS A 8 1.72 -2.29 -12.90
C HIS A 8 1.20 -3.08 -11.69
N TRP A 9 2.08 -3.39 -10.73
CA TRP A 9 1.74 -3.99 -9.46
C TRP A 9 0.70 -3.17 -8.70
N ALA A 10 0.79 -1.83 -8.77
CA ALA A 10 -0.22 -0.95 -8.19
C ALA A 10 -1.61 -1.14 -8.79
N MET A 11 -1.70 -1.42 -10.10
CA MET A 11 -2.97 -1.71 -10.78
C MET A 11 -3.50 -3.10 -10.41
N LEU A 12 -2.62 -4.11 -10.27
CA LEU A 12 -3.01 -5.43 -9.79
C LEU A 12 -3.58 -5.35 -8.37
N LEU A 13 -2.93 -4.59 -7.47
CA LEU A 13 -3.42 -4.35 -6.11
C LEU A 13 -4.77 -3.63 -6.12
N HIS A 14 -4.93 -2.61 -6.96
CA HIS A 14 -6.20 -1.92 -7.11
C HIS A 14 -7.32 -2.87 -7.56
N ASN A 15 -7.08 -3.68 -8.59
CA ASN A 15 -8.06 -4.65 -9.10
C ASN A 15 -8.44 -5.68 -8.03
N GLU A 16 -7.46 -6.17 -7.26
CA GLU A 16 -7.70 -7.11 -6.16
C GLU A 16 -8.56 -6.46 -5.07
N MET A 17 -8.21 -5.25 -4.62
CA MET A 17 -8.99 -4.51 -3.63
C MET A 17 -10.40 -4.16 -4.09
N GLN A 18 -10.58 -3.90 -5.39
CA GLN A 18 -11.90 -3.67 -6.00
C GLN A 18 -12.76 -4.92 -5.93
N ARG A 19 -12.20 -6.08 -6.27
CA ARG A 19 -12.90 -7.37 -6.18
C ARG A 19 -13.34 -7.68 -4.76
N GLN A 20 -12.54 -7.30 -3.77
CA GLN A 20 -12.88 -7.50 -2.36
C GLN A 20 -13.82 -6.44 -1.79
N GLY A 21 -14.14 -5.37 -2.56
CA GLY A 21 -14.91 -4.24 -2.05
C GLY A 21 -14.18 -3.39 -1.00
N ARG A 22 -12.86 -3.60 -0.84
CA ARG A 22 -12.00 -2.95 0.17
C ARG A 22 -11.19 -1.79 -0.41
N LEU A 23 -11.49 -1.31 -1.61
CA LEU A 23 -10.81 -0.14 -2.21
C LEU A 23 -10.73 1.07 -1.30
N LYS A 24 -11.80 1.34 -0.53
CA LYS A 24 -11.86 2.47 0.39
C LYS A 24 -10.90 2.34 1.59
N ALA A 25 -10.47 1.12 1.89
CA ALA A 25 -9.50 0.86 2.95
C ALA A 25 -8.06 1.05 2.47
N LEU A 26 -7.80 1.04 1.15
CA LEU A 26 -6.48 1.23 0.57
C LEU A 26 -6.16 2.73 0.49
N THR A 27 -5.16 3.13 1.28
CA THR A 27 -4.61 4.48 1.30
C THR A 27 -3.15 4.43 0.86
N TRP A 28 -2.73 5.42 0.09
CA TRP A 28 -1.34 5.55 -0.36
C TRP A 28 -0.72 6.78 0.30
N ASP A 29 0.41 6.60 0.95
CA ASP A 29 1.26 7.71 1.41
C ASP A 29 2.46 7.83 0.46
N ASP A 30 2.53 8.94 -0.28
CA ASP A 30 3.65 9.24 -1.16
C ASP A 30 4.46 10.40 -0.57
N GLN A 31 5.72 10.13 -0.25
CA GLN A 31 6.67 11.11 0.25
C GLN A 31 7.80 11.27 -0.76
N VAL A 32 8.24 12.50 -0.99
CA VAL A 32 9.43 12.78 -1.82
C VAL A 32 10.46 13.48 -0.96
N ALA A 33 11.68 12.96 -0.97
CA ALA A 33 12.78 13.51 -0.21
C ALA A 33 13.99 13.72 -1.13
N GLY A 34 14.72 14.80 -0.89
CA GLY A 34 15.99 15.10 -1.57
C GLY A 34 15.91 16.22 -2.61
N PRO A 35 17.08 16.60 -3.16
CA PRO A 35 17.18 17.66 -4.16
C PRO A 35 16.60 17.22 -5.51
N THR A 36 16.11 18.17 -6.31
CA THR A 36 15.38 17.92 -7.58
C THR A 36 16.09 16.95 -8.55
N HIS A 37 17.42 16.90 -8.54
CA HIS A 37 18.23 16.03 -9.40
C HIS A 37 18.52 14.63 -8.81
N ASN A 38 18.17 14.40 -7.55
CA ASN A 38 18.34 13.12 -6.84
C ASN A 38 17.16 12.88 -5.88
N ALA A 39 15.95 13.19 -6.36
CA ALA A 39 14.74 13.03 -5.58
C ALA A 39 14.42 11.53 -5.43
N VAL A 40 14.24 11.10 -4.20
CA VAL A 40 13.82 9.74 -3.86
C VAL A 40 12.35 9.78 -3.49
N TRP A 41 11.54 9.06 -4.26
CA TRP A 41 10.13 8.83 -3.97
C TRP A 41 10.01 7.62 -3.06
N THR A 42 9.38 7.83 -1.91
CA THR A 42 8.98 6.79 -0.98
C THR A 42 7.47 6.67 -1.04
N CYS A 43 6.97 5.46 -1.24
CA CYS A 43 5.55 5.18 -1.27
C CYS A 43 5.24 4.08 -0.26
N SER A 44 4.25 4.28 0.59
CA SER A 44 3.72 3.28 1.52
C SER A 44 2.26 2.96 1.17
N ALA A 45 1.94 1.68 1.11
CA ALA A 45 0.59 1.17 0.91
C ALA A 45 -0.01 0.82 2.27
N LEU A 46 -1.00 1.59 2.70
CA LEU A 46 -1.73 1.38 3.94
C LEU A 46 -3.09 0.75 3.64
N ILE A 47 -3.47 -0.30 4.36
CA ILE A 47 -4.78 -0.95 4.23
C ILE A 47 -5.39 -1.00 5.63
N ASN A 48 -6.58 -0.43 5.82
CA ASN A 48 -7.18 -0.29 7.15
C ASN A 48 -6.20 0.34 8.16
N GLU A 49 -5.47 1.40 7.76
CA GLU A 49 -4.51 2.12 8.62
C GLU A 49 -3.25 1.33 9.01
N ILE A 50 -3.09 0.10 8.51
CA ILE A 50 -1.89 -0.71 8.72
C ILE A 50 -1.00 -0.58 7.49
N GLU A 51 0.31 -0.37 7.67
CA GLU A 51 1.27 -0.40 6.56
C GLU A 51 1.50 -1.86 6.13
N TYR A 52 1.08 -2.20 4.91
CA TYR A 52 1.25 -3.55 4.34
C TYR A 52 2.48 -3.63 3.43
N GLY A 53 3.00 -2.51 2.95
CA GLY A 53 4.18 -2.51 2.09
C GLY A 53 4.73 -1.11 1.85
N ARG A 54 6.05 -1.01 1.69
CA ARG A 54 6.76 0.25 1.46
C ARG A 54 7.82 0.10 0.38
N GLY A 55 7.80 1.01 -0.57
CA GLY A 55 8.70 1.05 -1.72
C GLY A 55 9.44 2.37 -1.80
N MET A 56 10.68 2.33 -2.27
CA MET A 56 11.49 3.52 -2.54
C MET A 56 12.06 3.43 -3.95
N ALA A 57 11.94 4.50 -4.72
CA ALA A 57 12.43 4.55 -6.08
C ALA A 57 12.72 6.00 -6.53
N PRO A 58 13.51 6.20 -7.59
CA PRO A 58 13.68 7.54 -8.19
C PRO A 58 12.40 8.10 -8.82
N ASN A 59 11.37 7.27 -9.04
CA ASN A 59 10.13 7.64 -9.69
C ASN A 59 8.94 7.23 -8.82
N ARG A 60 7.92 8.10 -8.72
CA ARG A 60 6.66 7.81 -8.00
C ARG A 60 6.03 6.46 -8.38
N GLN A 61 5.97 6.18 -9.67
CA GLN A 61 5.32 4.95 -10.16
C GLN A 61 6.08 3.69 -9.71
N ALA A 62 7.41 3.71 -9.83
CA ALA A 62 8.24 2.59 -9.42
C ALA A 62 8.21 2.36 -7.88
N ALA A 63 8.16 3.45 -7.10
CA ALA A 63 8.04 3.36 -5.65
C ALA A 63 6.69 2.75 -5.25
N ARG A 64 5.59 3.17 -5.89
CA ARG A 64 4.27 2.59 -5.70
C ARG A 64 4.20 1.13 -6.11
N ASP A 65 4.83 0.76 -7.22
CA ASP A 65 4.84 -0.62 -7.69
C ASP A 65 5.58 -1.55 -6.72
N GLU A 66 6.69 -1.09 -6.15
CA GLU A 66 7.41 -1.87 -5.13
C GLU A 66 6.60 -1.99 -3.83
N ALA A 67 5.95 -0.90 -3.39
CA ALA A 67 5.05 -0.94 -2.25
C ALA A 67 3.84 -1.87 -2.50
N ALA A 68 3.27 -1.82 -3.70
CA ALA A 68 2.14 -2.64 -4.11
C ALA A 68 2.49 -4.12 -4.13
N ARG A 69 3.70 -4.46 -4.60
CA ARG A 69 4.20 -5.82 -4.63
C ARG A 69 4.29 -6.42 -3.23
N GLN A 70 4.88 -5.68 -2.29
CA GLN A 70 4.95 -6.11 -0.89
C GLN A 70 3.56 -6.24 -0.27
N ALA A 71 2.69 -5.25 -0.49
CA ALA A 71 1.33 -5.29 0.03
C ALA A 71 0.52 -6.47 -0.52
N LEU A 72 0.65 -6.79 -1.82
CA LEU A 72 0.01 -7.95 -2.44
C LEU A 72 0.47 -9.26 -1.80
N GLN A 73 1.78 -9.41 -1.53
CA GLN A 73 2.30 -10.60 -0.85
C GLN A 73 1.72 -10.72 0.55
N ALA A 74 1.75 -9.63 1.33
CA ALA A 74 1.19 -9.61 2.68
C ALA A 74 -0.31 -9.93 2.72
N ILE A 75 -1.10 -9.42 1.77
CA ILE A 75 -2.52 -9.77 1.64
C ILE A 75 -2.69 -11.24 1.27
N GLN A 76 -1.89 -11.77 0.34
CA GLN A 76 -1.97 -13.18 -0.03
C GLN A 76 -1.62 -14.10 1.15
N GLU A 77 -0.58 -13.74 1.92
CA GLU A 77 -0.22 -14.43 3.15
C GLU A 77 -1.32 -14.31 4.21
N GLU A 78 -1.93 -13.14 4.37
CA GLU A 78 -3.09 -12.94 5.26
C GLU A 78 -4.27 -13.79 4.82
N LEU A 79 -4.58 -13.88 3.52
CA LEU A 79 -5.68 -14.70 2.99
C LEU A 79 -5.40 -16.20 3.17
N MET A 80 -4.17 -16.64 2.89
CA MET A 80 -3.75 -18.03 3.10
C MET A 80 -3.72 -18.38 4.59
N GLY A 81 -3.24 -17.46 5.43
CA GLY A 81 -3.20 -17.58 6.89
C GLY A 81 -4.58 -17.52 7.53
N ASN A 82 -5.49 -16.68 7.04
CA ASN A 82 -6.86 -16.57 7.54
C ASN A 82 -7.71 -17.81 7.20
N ALA A 83 -7.41 -18.49 6.10
CA ALA A 83 -8.05 -19.78 5.77
C ALA A 83 -7.73 -20.88 6.80
N ILE A 84 -6.57 -20.81 7.46
CA ILE A 84 -6.17 -21.71 8.56
C ILE A 84 -6.46 -21.10 9.96
N ALA A 85 -6.52 -19.77 10.08
CA ALA A 85 -6.73 -19.03 11.34
C ALA A 85 -8.19 -18.68 11.65
N ALA A 86 -9.17 -19.05 10.81
CA ALA A 86 -10.59 -19.02 11.19
C ALA A 86 -10.91 -19.87 12.44
N GLY A 87 -9.95 -20.63 12.97
CA GLY A 87 -9.98 -21.29 14.29
C GLY A 87 -9.12 -20.66 15.40
N GLY A 88 -8.47 -19.50 15.25
CA GLY A 88 -7.51 -19.00 16.25
C GLY A 88 -7.20 -17.51 16.23
N LEU A 89 -7.90 -16.77 17.10
CA LEU A 89 -7.49 -15.60 17.88
C LEU A 89 -6.25 -14.76 17.42
N GLY A 90 -6.52 -13.51 17.04
CA GLY A 90 -5.86 -12.33 17.64
C GLY A 90 -4.52 -11.84 17.06
N ALA A 91 -4.57 -10.84 16.17
CA ALA A 91 -3.49 -9.87 15.99
C ALA A 91 -3.96 -8.59 15.29
N ALA A 92 -4.73 -7.74 15.99
CA ALA A 92 -4.94 -6.34 15.57
C ALA A 92 -5.15 -5.46 16.80
N GLY A 93 -4.07 -5.27 17.56
CA GLY A 93 -4.02 -4.34 18.66
C GLY A 93 -2.81 -3.43 18.53
N ARG A 94 -2.92 -2.34 17.75
CA ARG A 94 -2.20 -1.09 18.05
C ARG A 94 -2.71 0.12 17.26
N LEU A 95 -3.53 0.91 17.98
CA LEU A 95 -3.54 2.37 17.98
C LEU A 95 -3.87 3.09 16.66
N LEU A 96 -5.17 3.16 16.40
CA LEU A 96 -5.83 4.34 15.81
C LEU A 96 -5.26 5.61 16.45
N SER A 97 -4.47 6.39 15.70
CA SER A 97 -4.07 7.73 16.13
C SER A 97 -4.99 8.76 15.49
N ASP A 98 -5.59 9.55 16.36
CA ASP A 98 -6.58 10.64 16.27
C ASP A 98 -6.35 11.76 15.21
N VAL A 99 -5.59 11.54 14.13
CA VAL A 99 -5.18 12.58 13.17
C VAL A 99 -5.99 12.52 11.86
N ASP A 100 -7.32 12.41 11.94
CA ASP A 100 -8.19 12.75 10.80
C ASP A 100 -9.52 13.34 11.27
N ARG A 101 -9.46 14.55 11.84
CA ARG A 101 -10.66 15.36 12.09
C ARG A 101 -10.53 16.86 11.84
N ARG A 102 -9.38 17.33 11.33
CA ARG A 102 -9.18 18.76 11.06
C ARG A 102 -8.37 18.96 9.80
N ARG A 103 -9.01 18.89 8.62
CA ARG A 103 -8.63 19.65 7.39
C ARG A 103 -9.54 19.30 6.21
N LEU A 104 -10.86 19.44 6.40
CA LEU A 104 -11.81 19.67 5.31
C LEU A 104 -12.60 20.93 5.67
N TRP A 105 -12.64 21.89 4.72
CA TRP A 105 -13.28 23.21 4.71
C TRP A 105 -12.55 24.40 5.39
N ALA A 106 -11.81 25.17 4.59
CA ALA A 106 -11.66 26.63 4.64
C ALA A 106 -11.24 27.12 3.26
#